data_AF-A0A7Y4LFT3-F1
#
_entry.id   AF-A0A7Y4LFT3-F1
#
_cell.length_a   1.000
_cell.length_b   1.000
_cell.length_c   1.000
_cell.angle_alpha   90.00
_cell.angle_beta   90.00
_cell.angle_gamma   90.00
#
_symmetry.space_group_name_H-M   'P 1'
#
loop_
_entity.id
_entity.type
_entity.pdbx_description
1 polymer ?
#
loop_
_entity_poly.entity_id
_entity_poly.type
_entity_poly.pdbx_seq_one_letter_code
_entity_poly.pdbx_strand_id
1 'polypeptide(L)'
;MIVRVNTVDPHILTMYATFDLIGVVLNGIIGGTIARQRDYDAVGFVFLALFSALGGGMLRDVLMQRGTAAAIADSRYLLLAIAGALLALVINFKGQAWEIFKANGDAIVLGVWSVTGAVKALNFDMPLSSAVFMGVLTAVGGGMIRDICTGQVPGIFGGGPLYAVPALVASISMVTFSNFGFYALGMVVSPILGAGLAIVAYWRGWVLFRNSEWAPVNMTAAQVAALVRRSERRGFIRGRGSKQKIEGDFDLG
;
A
#
# COMPACT_ATOMS: atom_id res chain seq x y z
N MET A 1 10.91 16.72 25.91
CA MET A 1 12.13 15.92 25.66
C MET A 1 11.71 14.70 24.86
N ILE A 2 11.96 14.69 23.53
CA ILE A 2 11.59 13.54 22.68
C ILE A 2 12.60 12.43 22.96
N VAL A 3 12.13 11.32 23.53
CA VAL A 3 12.93 10.11 23.75
C VAL A 3 13.26 9.52 22.37
N ARG A 4 14.55 9.26 22.10
CA ARG A 4 15.05 8.82 20.78
C ARG A 4 15.22 7.31 20.72
N VAL A 5 15.28 6.76 19.50
CA VAL A 5 15.49 5.32 19.23
C VAL A 5 16.66 4.69 19.98
N ASN A 6 17.69 5.46 20.36
CA ASN A 6 18.85 4.96 21.09
C ASN A 6 18.54 4.41 22.49
N THR A 7 17.33 4.62 23.01
CA THR A 7 16.87 4.04 24.29
C THR A 7 15.97 2.82 24.10
N VAL A 8 15.77 2.37 22.86
CA VAL A 8 14.90 1.23 22.53
C VAL A 8 15.73 -0.05 22.50
N ASP A 9 15.16 -1.11 23.08
CA ASP A 9 15.77 -2.43 23.09
C ASP A 9 16.10 -2.91 21.65
N PRO A 10 17.33 -3.40 21.39
CA PRO A 10 17.73 -3.95 20.09
C PRO A 10 16.78 -5.04 19.55
N HIS A 11 16.13 -5.81 20.41
CA HIS A 11 15.15 -6.82 20.02
C HIS A 11 13.92 -6.21 19.37
N ILE A 12 13.43 -5.07 19.86
CA ILE A 12 12.30 -4.35 19.25
C ILE A 12 12.69 -3.86 17.85
N LEU A 13 13.89 -3.29 17.71
CA LEU A 13 14.39 -2.81 16.42
C LEU A 13 14.54 -3.95 15.41
N THR A 14 15.05 -5.09 15.85
CA THR A 14 15.20 -6.29 15.01
C THR A 14 13.86 -6.87 14.59
N MET A 15 12.87 -6.88 15.50
CA MET A 15 11.49 -7.29 15.22
C MET A 15 10.87 -6.39 14.14
N TYR A 16 11.04 -5.07 14.26
CA TYR A 16 10.56 -4.10 13.26
C TYR A 16 11.21 -4.30 11.90
N ALA A 17 12.53 -4.45 11.84
CA ALA A 17 13.24 -4.72 10.59
C ALA A 17 12.74 -6.01 9.93
N THR A 18 12.48 -7.05 10.73
CA THR A 18 11.97 -8.32 10.24
C THR A 18 10.56 -8.18 9.67
N PHE A 19 9.64 -7.53 10.41
CA PHE A 19 8.27 -7.31 9.93
C PHE A 19 8.20 -6.36 8.73
N ASP A 20 9.08 -5.37 8.66
CA ASP A 20 9.20 -4.46 7.52
C ASP A 20 9.57 -5.24 6.24
N LEU A 21 10.58 -6.11 6.32
CA LEU A 21 11.00 -6.96 5.20
C LEU A 21 9.95 -8.03 4.85
N ILE A 22 9.24 -8.61 5.82
CA ILE A 22 8.10 -9.49 5.56
C ILE A 22 7.01 -8.74 4.80
N GLY A 23 6.72 -7.49 5.20
CA GLY A 23 5.76 -6.63 4.52
C GLY A 23 6.14 -6.34 3.07
N VAL A 24 7.44 -6.14 2.80
CA VAL A 24 7.97 -5.97 1.45
C VAL A 24 7.71 -7.22 0.60
N VAL A 25 7.99 -8.42 1.13
CA VAL A 25 7.69 -9.68 0.41
C VAL A 25 6.20 -9.82 0.16
N LEU A 26 5.37 -9.61 1.18
CA LEU A 26 3.91 -9.74 1.07
C LEU A 26 3.33 -8.77 0.03
N ASN A 27 3.75 -7.50 0.06
CA ASN A 27 3.30 -6.53 -0.93
C ASN A 27 3.89 -6.78 -2.33
N GLY A 28 5.08 -7.37 -2.43
CA GLY A 28 5.61 -7.88 -3.69
C GLY A 28 4.72 -8.98 -4.28
N ILE A 29 4.24 -9.91 -3.44
CA ILE A 29 3.27 -10.94 -3.85
C ILE A 29 1.94 -10.31 -4.27
N ILE A 30 1.42 -9.35 -3.50
CA ILE A 30 0.15 -8.67 -3.81
C ILE A 30 0.25 -7.91 -5.14
N GLY A 31 1.28 -7.09 -5.32
CA GLY A 31 1.52 -6.33 -6.54
C GLY A 31 1.74 -7.24 -7.75
N GLY A 32 2.52 -8.31 -7.61
CA GLY A 32 2.72 -9.30 -8.67
C GLY A 32 1.43 -10.05 -9.02
N THR A 33 0.62 -10.42 -8.02
CA THR A 33 -0.68 -11.07 -8.25
C THR A 33 -1.63 -10.16 -9.02
N ILE A 34 -1.67 -8.87 -8.67
CA ILE A 34 -2.48 -7.87 -9.38
C ILE A 34 -1.95 -7.66 -10.80
N ALA A 35 -0.63 -7.59 -11.01
CA ALA A 35 -0.05 -7.49 -12.35
C ALA A 35 -0.45 -8.67 -13.23
N ARG A 36 -0.40 -9.89 -12.68
CA ARG A 36 -0.86 -11.11 -13.37
C ARG A 36 -2.33 -11.03 -13.74
N GLN A 37 -3.18 -10.55 -12.84
CA GLN A 37 -4.62 -10.38 -13.10
C GLN A 37 -4.92 -9.30 -14.15
N ARG A 38 -3.96 -8.40 -14.42
CA ARG A 38 -4.08 -7.35 -15.43
C ARG A 38 -3.34 -7.66 -16.73
N ASP A 39 -2.82 -8.88 -16.87
CA ASP A 39 -2.08 -9.35 -18.04
C ASP A 39 -0.92 -8.40 -18.43
N TYR A 40 -0.19 -7.89 -17.44
CA TYR A 40 1.02 -7.09 -17.67
C TYR A 40 2.19 -7.96 -18.13
N ASP A 41 3.07 -7.39 -18.95
CA ASP A 41 4.30 -8.03 -19.37
C ASP A 41 5.30 -8.17 -18.21
N ALA A 42 6.43 -8.86 -18.44
CA ALA A 42 7.41 -9.12 -17.39
C ALA A 42 7.94 -7.84 -16.72
N VAL A 43 8.14 -6.78 -17.50
CA VAL A 43 8.61 -5.49 -16.99
C VAL A 43 7.53 -4.85 -16.12
N GLY A 44 6.31 -4.71 -16.64
CA GLY A 44 5.17 -4.16 -15.89
C GLY A 44 4.86 -4.96 -14.63
N PHE A 45 5.04 -6.29 -14.67
CA PHE A 45 4.86 -7.19 -13.54
C PHE A 45 5.84 -6.87 -12.40
N VAL A 46 7.13 -6.80 -12.70
CA VAL A 46 8.16 -6.50 -11.68
C VAL A 46 7.98 -5.08 -11.14
N PHE A 47 7.79 -4.09 -12.00
CA PHE A 47 7.63 -2.70 -11.55
C PHE A 47 6.39 -2.48 -10.69
N LEU A 48 5.25 -3.11 -11.02
CA LEU A 48 4.06 -3.00 -10.19
C LEU A 48 4.26 -3.65 -8.81
N ALA A 49 4.95 -4.79 -8.75
CA ALA A 49 5.32 -5.42 -7.48
C ALA A 49 6.25 -4.52 -6.65
N LEU A 50 7.27 -3.94 -7.28
CA LEU A 50 8.18 -2.98 -6.63
C LEU A 50 7.43 -1.75 -6.09
N PHE A 51 6.50 -1.18 -6.86
CA PHE A 51 5.71 -0.03 -6.41
C PHE A 51 4.79 -0.38 -5.23
N SER A 52 4.17 -1.56 -5.25
CA SER A 52 3.37 -2.02 -4.11
C SER A 52 4.23 -2.21 -2.85
N ALA A 53 5.41 -2.83 -3.00
CA ALA A 53 6.27 -3.22 -1.89
C ALA A 53 7.08 -2.06 -1.29
N LEU A 54 7.56 -1.15 -2.13
CA LEU A 54 8.55 -0.13 -1.75
C LEU A 54 8.02 1.29 -1.86
N GLY A 55 6.94 1.51 -2.62
CA GLY A 55 6.45 2.85 -2.96
C GLY A 55 6.14 3.71 -1.74
N GLY A 56 5.52 3.13 -0.70
CA GLY A 56 5.22 3.86 0.54
C GLY A 56 6.47 4.34 1.28
N GLY A 57 7.45 3.45 1.48
CA GLY A 57 8.72 3.78 2.11
C GLY A 57 9.56 4.76 1.29
N MET A 58 9.56 4.62 -0.04
CA MET A 58 10.25 5.54 -0.96
C MET A 58 9.61 6.94 -0.92
N LEU A 59 8.27 7.03 -0.97
CA LEU A 59 7.57 8.31 -0.84
C LEU A 59 7.91 9.00 0.48
N ARG A 60 7.84 8.27 1.60
CA ARG A 60 8.24 8.77 2.93
C ARG A 60 9.67 9.32 2.90
N ASP A 61 10.62 8.50 2.46
CA ASP A 61 12.04 8.85 2.54
C ASP A 61 12.40 10.03 1.64
N VAL A 62 11.81 10.09 0.44
CA VAL A 62 11.97 11.24 -0.46
C VAL A 62 11.38 12.48 0.18
N LEU A 63 10.17 12.46 0.74
CA LEU A 63 9.58 13.65 1.36
C LEU A 63 10.35 14.16 2.59
N MET A 64 11.04 13.27 3.31
CA MET A 64 11.88 13.65 4.44
C MET A 64 13.17 14.37 4.01
N GLN A 65 13.61 14.22 2.75
CA GLN A 65 14.81 14.86 2.20
C GLN A 65 16.07 14.64 3.05
N ARG A 66 16.19 13.47 3.69
CA ARG A 66 17.34 13.12 4.56
C ARG A 66 17.89 11.75 4.22
N GLY A 67 19.03 11.76 3.51
CA GLY A 67 19.74 10.56 3.10
C GLY A 67 19.08 9.84 1.92
N THR A 68 19.64 8.68 1.57
CA THR A 68 19.11 7.83 0.50
C THR A 68 17.91 7.04 1.00
N ALA A 69 16.89 6.88 0.16
CA ALA A 69 15.73 6.06 0.50
C ALA A 69 16.16 4.63 0.86
N ALA A 70 15.60 4.06 1.93
CA ALA A 70 15.99 2.75 2.45
C ALA A 70 15.89 1.64 1.39
N ALA A 71 14.86 1.72 0.54
CA ALA A 71 14.66 0.83 -0.59
C ALA A 71 15.84 0.80 -1.58
N ILE A 72 16.60 1.90 -1.69
CA ILE A 72 17.76 2.03 -2.58
C ILE A 72 19.06 1.79 -1.81
N ALA A 73 19.13 2.26 -0.55
CA ALA A 73 20.31 2.14 0.29
C ALA A 73 20.59 0.70 0.72
N ASP A 74 19.56 -0.14 0.84
CA ASP A 74 19.67 -1.53 1.28
C ASP A 74 19.07 -2.47 0.23
N SER A 75 19.95 -3.25 -0.41
CA SER A 75 19.59 -4.18 -1.49
C SER A 75 18.59 -5.25 -1.06
N ARG A 76 18.46 -5.55 0.24
CA ARG A 76 17.51 -6.54 0.75
C ARG A 76 16.08 -6.17 0.40
N TYR A 77 15.72 -4.88 0.43
CA TYR A 77 14.38 -4.41 0.08
C TYR A 77 14.01 -4.73 -1.37
N LEU A 78 14.89 -4.37 -2.31
CA LEU A 78 14.67 -4.66 -3.73
C LEU A 78 14.63 -6.16 -4.01
N LEU A 79 15.59 -6.92 -3.46
CA LEU A 79 15.67 -8.37 -3.66
C LEU A 79 14.44 -9.09 -3.12
N LEU A 80 13.94 -8.72 -1.93
CA LEU A 80 12.77 -9.34 -1.33
C LEU A 80 11.47 -8.93 -2.02
N ALA A 81 11.36 -7.69 -2.52
CA ALA A 81 10.22 -7.28 -3.33
C ALA A 81 10.15 -8.09 -4.64
N ILE A 82 11.29 -8.27 -5.31
CA ILE A 82 11.40 -9.11 -6.51
C ILE A 82 11.10 -10.58 -6.18
N ALA A 83 11.63 -11.10 -5.07
CA ALA A 83 11.33 -12.46 -4.62
C ALA A 83 9.82 -12.66 -4.41
N GLY A 84 9.14 -11.71 -3.76
CA GLY A 84 7.68 -11.72 -3.64
C GLY A 84 6.96 -11.71 -4.98
N ALA A 85 7.44 -10.91 -5.94
CA ALA A 85 6.91 -10.89 -7.31
C ALA A 85 7.07 -12.26 -7.99
N LEU A 86 8.26 -12.87 -7.91
CA LEU A 86 8.53 -14.20 -8.46
C LEU A 86 7.64 -15.28 -7.83
N LEU A 87 7.43 -15.22 -6.51
CA LEU A 87 6.47 -16.10 -5.83
C LEU A 87 5.05 -15.94 -6.39
N ALA A 88 4.60 -14.72 -6.67
CA ALA A 88 3.30 -14.49 -7.31
C ALA A 88 3.21 -15.03 -8.75
N LEU A 89 4.34 -15.19 -9.44
CA LEU A 89 4.40 -15.78 -10.76
C LEU A 89 4.24 -17.31 -10.69
N VAL A 90 4.97 -17.97 -9.78
CA VAL A 90 4.96 -19.43 -9.66
C VAL A 90 3.78 -19.99 -8.88
N ILE A 91 3.28 -19.25 -7.88
CA ILE A 91 2.19 -19.70 -7.00
C ILE A 91 0.87 -19.07 -7.44
N ASN A 92 -0.17 -19.89 -7.52
CA ASN A 92 -1.50 -19.42 -7.84
C ASN A 92 -2.26 -18.99 -6.59
N PHE A 93 -2.04 -17.75 -6.16
CA PHE A 93 -2.74 -17.14 -5.04
C PHE A 93 -4.21 -16.80 -5.39
N LYS A 94 -5.11 -17.77 -5.20
CA LYS A 94 -6.56 -17.65 -5.44
C LYS A 94 -7.36 -18.27 -4.29
N GLY A 95 -8.65 -17.90 -4.21
CA GLY A 95 -9.61 -18.47 -3.28
C GLY A 95 -9.77 -17.68 -1.98
N GLN A 96 -10.79 -18.07 -1.21
CA GLN A 96 -11.19 -17.34 0.00
C GLN A 96 -10.11 -17.36 1.09
N ALA A 97 -9.41 -18.48 1.27
CA ALA A 97 -8.33 -18.61 2.25
C ALA A 97 -7.19 -17.61 1.97
N TRP A 98 -6.83 -17.43 0.70
CA TRP A 98 -5.83 -16.44 0.29
C TRP A 98 -6.30 -15.02 0.56
N GLU A 99 -7.54 -14.66 0.21
CA GLU A 99 -8.05 -13.31 0.45
C GLU A 99 -8.10 -12.97 1.95
N ILE A 100 -8.46 -13.93 2.80
CA ILE A 100 -8.40 -13.79 4.26
C ILE A 100 -6.95 -13.60 4.70
N PHE A 101 -6.02 -14.47 4.30
CA PHE A 101 -4.61 -14.36 4.66
C PHE A 101 -4.00 -13.02 4.23
N LYS A 102 -4.26 -12.62 2.99
CA LYS A 102 -3.81 -11.35 2.41
C LYS A 102 -4.33 -10.16 3.20
N ALA A 103 -5.63 -10.11 3.50
CA ALA A 103 -6.24 -8.99 4.24
C ALA A 103 -5.68 -8.86 5.66
N ASN A 104 -5.52 -9.98 6.37
CA ASN A 104 -4.97 -9.96 7.74
C ASN A 104 -3.46 -9.66 7.75
N GLY A 105 -2.70 -10.23 6.80
CA GLY A 105 -1.27 -9.94 6.66
C GLY A 105 -1.01 -8.48 6.31
N ASP A 106 -1.77 -7.92 5.38
CA ASP A 106 -1.67 -6.50 4.99
C ASP A 106 -2.05 -5.58 6.16
N ALA A 107 -3.06 -5.94 6.96
CA ALA A 107 -3.41 -5.20 8.17
C ALA A 107 -2.27 -5.15 9.21
N ILE A 108 -1.55 -6.26 9.41
CA ILE A 108 -0.38 -6.32 10.30
C ILE A 108 0.73 -5.40 9.79
N VAL A 109 1.05 -5.53 8.49
CA VAL A 109 2.09 -4.72 7.84
C VAL A 109 1.73 -3.25 7.88
N LEU A 110 0.47 -2.89 7.65
CA LEU A 110 -0.04 -1.53 7.77
C LEU A 110 0.21 -0.95 9.16
N GLY A 111 -0.07 -1.72 10.22
CA GLY A 111 0.21 -1.31 11.60
C GLY A 111 1.69 -1.01 11.81
N VAL A 112 2.57 -1.92 11.38
CA VAL A 112 4.03 -1.78 11.49
C VAL A 112 4.53 -0.57 10.69
N TRP A 113 4.16 -0.46 9.42
CA TRP A 113 4.60 0.64 8.53
C TRP A 113 4.13 2.01 8.97
N SER A 114 2.92 2.09 9.56
CA SER A 114 2.42 3.33 10.16
C SER A 114 3.35 3.81 11.27
N VAL A 115 3.74 2.89 12.14
CA VAL A 115 4.63 3.21 13.26
C VAL A 115 6.05 3.47 12.80
N THR A 116 6.60 2.68 11.88
CA THR A 116 7.93 2.91 11.28
C THR A 116 8.04 4.29 10.64
N GLY A 117 7.00 4.72 9.90
CA GLY A 117 6.96 6.05 9.29
C GLY A 117 6.94 7.18 10.32
N ALA A 118 6.11 7.05 11.36
CA ALA A 118 6.04 8.02 12.45
C ALA A 118 7.35 8.09 13.25
N VAL A 119 7.92 6.93 13.61
CA VAL A 119 9.22 6.78 14.30
C VAL A 119 10.32 7.49 13.51
N LYS A 120 10.42 7.24 12.20
CA LYS A 120 11.47 7.85 11.37
C LYS A 120 11.32 9.37 11.30
N ALA A 121 10.09 9.87 11.19
CA ALA A 121 9.81 11.31 11.20
C ALA A 121 10.18 11.97 12.53
N LEU A 122 9.83 11.34 13.65
CA LEU A 122 10.18 11.82 15.00
C LEU A 122 11.69 11.87 15.21
N ASN A 123 12.44 10.89 14.68
CA ASN A 123 13.91 10.88 14.75
C ASN A 123 14.57 11.98 13.92
N PHE A 124 13.86 12.53 12.92
CA PHE A 124 14.29 13.69 12.16
C PHE A 124 13.80 15.01 12.76
N ASP A 125 13.31 14.97 14.00
CA ASP A 125 12.79 16.11 14.76
C ASP A 125 11.67 16.86 13.99
N MET A 126 10.90 16.14 13.17
CA MET A 126 9.75 16.71 12.45
C MET A 126 8.61 17.03 13.42
N PRO A 127 7.74 18.02 13.10
CA PRO A 127 6.56 18.31 13.90
C PRO A 127 5.66 17.08 14.09
N LEU A 128 4.98 17.00 15.23
CA LEU A 128 4.14 15.84 15.59
C LEU A 128 3.06 15.55 14.52
N SER A 129 2.45 16.59 13.95
CA SER A 129 1.48 16.45 12.86
C SER A 129 2.10 15.84 11.60
N SER A 130 3.31 16.28 11.24
CA SER A 130 4.06 15.72 10.11
C SER A 130 4.47 14.26 10.39
N ALA A 131 4.82 13.91 11.62
CA ALA A 131 5.13 12.53 11.99
C ALA A 131 3.92 11.60 11.85
N VAL A 132 2.74 12.04 12.29
CA VAL A 132 1.49 11.30 12.06
C VAL A 132 1.24 11.11 10.56
N PHE A 133 1.36 12.20 9.78
CA PHE A 133 1.16 12.14 8.33
C PHE A 133 2.14 11.19 7.63
N MET A 134 3.43 11.22 7.99
CA MET A 134 4.45 10.32 7.46
C MET A 134 4.15 8.85 7.79
N GLY A 135 3.64 8.57 8.99
CA GLY A 135 3.17 7.24 9.36
C GLY A 135 2.07 6.74 8.43
N VAL A 136 0.98 7.51 8.32
CA VAL A 136 -0.14 7.18 7.42
C VAL A 136 0.34 6.99 5.99
N LEU A 137 1.11 7.94 5.47
CA LEU A 137 1.60 7.92 4.10
C LEU A 137 2.47 6.68 3.81
N THR A 138 3.29 6.25 4.78
CA THR A 138 4.13 5.06 4.61
C THR A 138 3.28 3.81 4.43
N ALA A 139 2.26 3.64 5.26
CA ALA A 139 1.41 2.46 5.22
C ALA A 139 0.51 2.41 3.98
N VAL A 140 0.01 3.57 3.53
CA VAL A 140 -0.96 3.61 2.43
C VAL A 140 -0.33 3.89 1.06
N GLY A 141 0.85 4.51 1.02
CA GLY A 141 1.46 5.04 -0.20
C GLY A 141 1.81 3.98 -1.25
N GLY A 142 2.26 2.78 -0.83
CA GLY A 142 2.56 1.69 -1.76
C GLY A 142 1.32 1.21 -2.50
N GLY A 143 0.24 0.96 -1.74
CA GLY A 143 -1.08 0.61 -2.30
C GLY A 143 -1.63 1.73 -3.20
N MET A 144 -1.48 3.00 -2.79
CA MET A 144 -1.91 4.13 -3.62
C MET A 144 -1.19 4.18 -4.98
N ILE A 145 0.14 4.07 -5.00
CA ILE A 145 0.90 4.08 -6.26
C ILE A 145 0.46 2.90 -7.13
N ARG A 146 0.37 1.69 -6.55
CA ARG A 146 -0.10 0.50 -7.25
C ARG A 146 -1.48 0.70 -7.89
N ASP A 147 -2.43 1.22 -7.12
CA ASP A 147 -3.80 1.41 -7.58
C ASP A 147 -3.83 2.44 -8.73
N ILE A 148 -3.09 3.55 -8.63
CA ILE A 148 -2.94 4.54 -9.71
C ILE A 148 -2.32 3.93 -10.97
N CYS A 149 -1.23 3.16 -10.84
CA CYS A 149 -0.57 2.50 -11.95
C CYS A 149 -1.49 1.49 -12.67
N THR A 150 -2.42 0.89 -11.93
CA THR A 150 -3.43 -0.03 -12.50
C THR A 150 -4.70 0.69 -12.97
N GLY A 151 -4.73 2.03 -12.93
CA GLY A 151 -5.88 2.82 -13.35
C GLY A 151 -7.11 2.66 -12.45
N GLN A 152 -6.91 2.30 -11.18
CA GLN A 152 -7.95 2.22 -10.17
C GLN A 152 -7.93 3.47 -9.28
N VAL A 153 -9.07 3.78 -8.68
CA VAL A 153 -9.12 4.77 -7.59
C VAL A 153 -8.45 4.14 -6.37
N PRO A 154 -7.42 4.77 -5.77
CA PRO A 154 -6.78 4.23 -4.58
C PRO A 154 -7.74 3.93 -3.45
N GLY A 155 -7.56 2.77 -2.80
CA GLY A 155 -8.46 2.32 -1.72
C GLY A 155 -8.57 3.28 -0.53
N ILE A 156 -7.58 4.15 -0.32
CA ILE A 156 -7.64 5.22 0.68
C ILE A 156 -8.80 6.21 0.46
N PHE A 157 -9.24 6.41 -0.79
CA PHE A 157 -10.36 7.29 -1.12
C PHE A 157 -11.73 6.61 -0.96
N GLY A 158 -11.76 5.38 -0.44
CA GLY A 158 -12.98 4.64 -0.12
C GLY A 158 -13.26 3.47 -1.05
N GLY A 159 -14.44 2.85 -0.90
CA GLY A 159 -14.85 1.67 -1.65
C GLY A 159 -14.43 0.33 -1.04
N GLY A 160 -13.74 0.33 0.11
CA GLY A 160 -13.34 -0.86 0.83
C GLY A 160 -13.31 -0.66 2.36
N PRO A 161 -12.89 -1.70 3.12
CA PRO A 161 -12.75 -1.64 4.57
C PRO A 161 -11.84 -0.49 5.05
N LEU A 162 -11.96 -0.11 6.32
CA LEU A 162 -11.13 0.96 6.91
C LEU A 162 -9.63 0.65 6.73
N TYR A 163 -8.95 1.48 5.92
CA TYR A 163 -7.52 1.33 5.63
C TYR A 163 -6.71 2.51 6.19
N ALA A 164 -7.10 3.74 5.87
CA ALA A 164 -6.41 4.95 6.35
C ALA A 164 -6.63 5.24 7.83
N VAL A 165 -7.81 4.92 8.37
CA VAL A 165 -8.14 5.16 9.78
C VAL A 165 -7.29 4.32 10.74
N PRO A 166 -7.14 3.00 10.55
CA PRO A 166 -6.22 2.23 11.38
C PRO A 166 -4.77 2.73 11.31
N ALA A 167 -4.30 3.13 10.13
CA ALA A 167 -2.96 3.71 9.97
C ALA A 167 -2.81 5.04 10.74
N LEU A 168 -3.85 5.87 10.71
CA LEU A 168 -3.92 7.12 11.47
C LEU A 168 -3.90 6.86 12.98
N VAL A 169 -4.71 5.91 13.47
CA VAL A 169 -4.77 5.54 14.89
C VAL A 169 -3.42 5.03 15.38
N ALA A 170 -2.76 4.14 14.62
CA ALA A 170 -1.42 3.66 14.95
C ALA A 170 -0.39 4.80 15.02
N SER A 171 -0.41 5.70 14.03
CA SER A 171 0.53 6.83 13.95
C SER A 171 0.33 7.83 15.09
N ILE A 172 -0.92 8.18 15.39
CA ILE A 172 -1.27 9.06 16.54
C ILE A 172 -0.87 8.42 17.86
N SER A 173 -1.16 7.12 18.02
CA SER A 173 -0.78 6.37 19.21
C SER A 173 0.73 6.43 19.44
N MET A 174 1.53 6.15 18.41
CA MET A 174 3.00 6.18 18.52
C MET A 174 3.51 7.57 18.91
N VAL A 175 3.02 8.60 18.24
CA VAL A 175 3.40 9.99 18.52
C VAL A 175 3.02 10.39 19.95
N THR A 176 1.86 9.94 20.43
CA THR A 176 1.40 10.18 21.81
C THR A 176 2.33 9.52 22.82
N PHE A 177 2.62 8.23 22.65
CA PHE A 177 3.57 7.52 23.52
C PHE A 177 4.95 8.18 23.54
N SER A 178 5.45 8.59 22.37
CA SER A 178 6.71 9.33 22.26
C SER A 178 6.68 10.65 23.03
N ASN A 179 5.57 11.39 23.01
CA ASN A 179 5.44 12.68 23.68
C ASN A 179 5.45 12.55 25.22
N PHE A 180 4.93 11.44 25.75
CA PHE A 180 4.96 11.13 27.18
C PHE A 180 6.22 10.37 27.64
N GLY A 181 7.20 10.15 26.75
CA GLY A 181 8.46 9.48 27.07
C GLY A 181 8.41 7.95 27.06
N PHE A 182 7.29 7.35 26.63
CA PHE A 182 7.08 5.90 26.57
C PHE A 182 7.38 5.33 25.17
N TYR A 183 8.53 5.68 24.60
CA TYR A 183 8.84 5.41 23.19
C TYR A 183 8.81 3.91 22.82
N ALA A 184 9.49 3.06 23.60
CA ALA A 184 9.54 1.62 23.37
C ALA A 184 8.15 0.97 23.49
N LEU A 185 7.34 1.43 24.44
CA LEU A 185 5.96 0.94 24.60
C LEU A 185 5.09 1.33 23.40
N GLY A 186 5.25 2.55 22.89
CA GLY A 186 4.59 2.99 21.65
C GLY A 186 4.94 2.09 20.46
N MET A 187 6.22 1.75 20.31
CA MET A 187 6.64 0.83 19.25
C MET A 187 6.00 -0.57 19.38
N VAL A 188 5.61 -1.03 20.55
CA VAL A 188 4.95 -2.34 20.67
C VAL A 188 3.43 -2.23 20.56
N VAL A 189 2.82 -1.26 21.23
CA VAL A 189 1.37 -1.14 21.37
C VAL A 189 0.72 -0.55 20.12
N SER A 190 1.31 0.49 19.54
CA SER A 190 0.73 1.20 18.40
C SER A 190 0.51 0.36 17.13
N PRO A 191 1.43 -0.54 16.70
CA PRO A 191 1.17 -1.37 15.53
C PRO A 191 0.07 -2.40 15.80
N ILE A 192 -0.05 -2.90 17.03
CA ILE A 192 -1.12 -3.84 17.44
C ILE A 192 -2.48 -3.14 17.40
N LEU A 193 -2.56 -1.89 17.86
CA LEU A 193 -3.79 -1.09 17.77
C LEU A 193 -4.21 -0.86 16.32
N GLY A 194 -3.27 -0.47 15.44
CA GLY A 194 -3.54 -0.30 14.02
C GLY A 194 -3.97 -1.59 13.34
N ALA A 195 -3.17 -2.65 13.48
CA ALA A 195 -3.46 -3.94 12.87
C ALA A 195 -4.77 -4.54 13.38
N GLY A 196 -4.99 -4.53 14.70
CA GLY A 196 -6.21 -5.02 15.33
C GLY A 196 -7.44 -4.28 14.84
N LEU A 197 -7.37 -2.94 14.74
CA LEU A 197 -8.47 -2.15 14.20
C LEU A 197 -8.75 -2.47 12.73
N ALA A 198 -7.72 -2.59 11.90
CA ALA A 198 -7.85 -2.96 10.49
C ALA A 198 -8.46 -4.36 10.31
N ILE A 199 -8.01 -5.33 11.11
CA ILE A 199 -8.55 -6.70 11.11
C ILE A 199 -10.02 -6.67 11.53
N VAL A 200 -10.36 -6.04 12.65
CA VAL A 200 -11.76 -5.95 13.11
C VAL A 200 -12.64 -5.25 12.07
N ALA A 201 -12.13 -4.19 11.44
CA ALA A 201 -12.84 -3.48 10.39
C ALA A 201 -13.11 -4.37 9.17
N TYR A 202 -12.14 -5.19 8.77
CA TYR A 202 -12.32 -6.17 7.70
C TYR A 202 -13.42 -7.20 8.04
N TRP A 203 -13.34 -7.84 9.21
CA TRP A 203 -14.28 -8.89 9.59
C TRP A 203 -15.70 -8.38 9.88
N ARG A 204 -15.84 -7.14 10.35
CA ARG A 204 -17.14 -6.51 10.58
C ARG A 204 -17.68 -5.76 9.36
N GLY A 205 -16.94 -5.74 8.25
CA GLY A 205 -17.33 -4.99 7.05
C GLY A 205 -17.47 -3.49 7.30
N TRP A 206 -16.66 -2.91 8.20
CA TRP A 206 -16.69 -1.49 8.49
C TRP A 206 -16.17 -0.70 7.29
N VAL A 207 -17.03 0.17 6.76
CA VAL A 207 -16.71 1.10 5.67
C VAL A 207 -17.01 2.51 6.16
N LEU A 208 -16.14 3.45 5.81
CA LEU A 208 -16.39 4.86 6.09
C LEU A 208 -17.62 5.35 5.31
N PHE A 209 -18.42 6.16 5.97
CA PHE A 209 -19.63 6.73 5.41
C PHE A 209 -19.34 7.53 4.12
N ARG A 210 -20.04 7.18 3.04
CA ARG A 210 -19.93 7.84 1.73
C ARG A 210 -21.29 8.39 1.35
N ASN A 211 -21.58 9.64 1.71
CA ASN A 211 -22.78 10.33 1.23
C ASN A 211 -22.55 10.88 -0.18
N SER A 212 -23.04 10.17 -1.19
CA SER A 212 -23.08 10.66 -2.58
C SER A 212 -23.99 11.88 -2.76
N GLU A 213 -24.92 12.11 -1.83
CA GLU A 213 -25.85 13.24 -1.86
C GLU A 213 -25.21 14.59 -1.54
N TRP A 214 -24.03 14.61 -0.91
CA TRP A 214 -23.39 15.86 -0.45
C TRP A 214 -22.54 16.53 -1.54
N ALA A 215 -22.33 15.83 -2.66
CA ALA A 215 -21.71 16.37 -3.86
C ALA A 215 -22.19 15.56 -5.09
N PRO A 216 -23.46 15.71 -5.51
CA PRO A 216 -23.94 15.07 -6.71
C PRO A 216 -23.06 15.52 -7.87
N VAL A 217 -22.44 14.57 -8.56
CA VAL A 217 -21.78 14.87 -9.82
C VAL A 217 -22.90 15.21 -10.80
N ASN A 218 -23.22 16.50 -10.93
CA ASN A 218 -24.13 17.01 -11.94
C ASN A 218 -23.46 16.88 -13.32
N MET A 219 -23.18 15.65 -13.74
CA MET A 219 -22.84 15.36 -15.11
C MET A 219 -24.10 15.65 -15.92
N THR A 220 -24.06 16.71 -16.71
CA THR A 220 -25.08 16.94 -17.74
C THR A 220 -25.10 15.73 -18.68
N ALA A 221 -26.25 15.40 -19.26
CA ALA A 221 -26.39 14.28 -20.19
C ALA A 221 -25.36 14.35 -21.34
N ALA A 222 -24.97 15.56 -21.75
CA ALA A 222 -23.92 15.81 -22.74
C ALA A 222 -22.52 15.38 -22.26
N GLN A 223 -22.19 15.59 -20.98
CA GLN A 223 -20.92 15.17 -20.39
C GLN A 223 -20.85 13.65 -20.23
N VAL A 224 -21.96 13.01 -19.82
CA VAL A 224 -22.06 11.54 -19.79
C VAL A 224 -21.91 10.97 -21.20
N ALA A 225 -22.64 11.50 -22.18
CA ALA A 225 -22.55 11.06 -23.57
C ALA A 225 -21.15 11.25 -24.16
N ALA A 226 -20.45 12.34 -23.83
CA ALA A 226 -19.07 12.56 -24.25
C ALA A 226 -18.09 11.56 -23.60
N LEU A 227 -18.30 11.23 -22.33
CA LEU A 227 -17.50 10.23 -21.61
C LEU A 227 -17.72 8.82 -22.21
N VAL A 228 -18.98 8.46 -22.45
CA VAL A 228 -19.38 7.18 -23.08
C VAL A 228 -18.77 7.07 -24.48
N ARG A 229 -18.90 8.09 -25.33
CA ARG A 229 -18.28 8.09 -26.68
C ARG A 229 -16.76 7.94 -26.65
N ARG A 230 -16.09 8.56 -25.66
CA ARG A 230 -14.64 8.37 -25.46
C ARG A 230 -14.29 6.95 -25.04
N SER A 231 -15.12 6.34 -24.18
CA SER A 231 -14.94 4.95 -23.75
C SER A 231 -15.21 3.95 -24.88
N GLU A 232 -16.25 4.17 -25.70
CA GLU A 232 -16.56 3.36 -26.88
C GLU A 232 -15.44 3.40 -27.91
N ARG A 233 -14.88 4.58 -28.22
CA ARG A 233 -13.72 4.69 -29.12
C ARG A 233 -12.51 3.91 -28.61
N ARG A 234 -12.22 3.99 -27.30
CA ARG A 234 -11.12 3.21 -26.69
C ARG A 234 -11.39 1.71 -26.71
N GLY A 235 -12.64 1.30 -26.47
CA GLY A 235 -13.08 -0.10 -26.56
C GLY A 235 -12.95 -0.64 -27.98
N PHE A 236 -13.36 0.14 -28.99
CA PHE A 236 -13.29 -0.23 -30.40
C PHE A 236 -11.84 -0.40 -30.89
N ILE A 237 -10.93 0.50 -30.49
CA ILE A 237 -9.50 0.41 -30.81
C ILE A 237 -8.88 -0.86 -30.19
N ARG A 238 -9.19 -1.14 -28.91
CA ARG A 238 -8.74 -2.37 -28.24
C ARG A 238 -9.33 -3.63 -28.87
N GLY A 239 -10.60 -3.59 -29.27
CA GLY A 239 -11.28 -4.71 -29.94
C GLY A 239 -10.67 -5.04 -31.30
N ARG A 240 -10.32 -4.03 -32.11
CA ARG A 240 -9.61 -4.23 -33.39
C ARG A 240 -8.21 -4.82 -33.20
N GLY A 241 -7.45 -4.32 -32.23
CA GLY A 241 -6.12 -4.88 -31.91
C GLY A 241 -6.17 -6.33 -31.43
N SER A 242 -7.24 -6.71 -30.70
CA SER A 242 -7.47 -8.08 -30.26
C SER A 242 -7.87 -9.01 -31.43
N LYS A 243 -8.79 -8.58 -32.30
CA LYS A 243 -9.21 -9.35 -33.48
C LYS A 243 -8.06 -9.66 -34.43
N GLN A 244 -7.20 -8.67 -34.69
CA GLN A 244 -6.06 -8.81 -35.59
C GLN A 244 -5.01 -9.78 -35.05
N LYS A 245 -4.92 -9.93 -33.73
CA LYS A 245 -4.06 -10.90 -33.06
C LYS A 245 -4.62 -12.33 -33.15
N ILE A 246 -5.94 -12.48 -33.10
CA ILE A 246 -6.63 -13.77 -33.23
C ILE A 246 -6.62 -14.28 -34.69
N GLU A 247 -6.84 -13.40 -35.67
CA GLU A 247 -6.75 -13.77 -37.10
C GLU A 247 -5.31 -14.12 -37.50
N GLY A 248 -4.31 -13.41 -36.98
CA GLY A 248 -2.89 -13.73 -37.24
C GLY A 248 -2.42 -15.08 -36.67
N ASP A 249 -3.03 -15.56 -35.57
CA ASP A 249 -2.75 -16.89 -35.00
C ASP A 249 -3.44 -18.02 -35.78
N PHE A 250 -4.50 -17.73 -36.54
CA PHE A 250 -5.21 -18.71 -37.38
C PHE A 250 -4.58 -18.89 -38.77
N ASP A 251 -3.89 -17.87 -39.30
CA ASP A 251 -3.24 -17.91 -40.62
C ASP A 251 -1.83 -18.55 -40.61
N LEU A 252 -1.35 -19.01 -39.44
CA LEU A 252 -0.02 -19.64 -39.25
C LEU A 252 -0.08 -21.14 -38.89
N GLY A 253 -1.25 -21.77 -38.95
CA GLY A 253 -1.46 -23.23 -38.80
C GLY A 253 -1.76 -23.91 -40.13
#